data_AF-A0A2J8MEZ3-F1
#
_entry.id   AF-A0A2J8MEZ3-F1
#
_cell.length_a   1.000
_cell.length_b   1.000
_cell.length_c   1.000
_cell.angle_alpha   90.00
_cell.angle_beta   90.00
_cell.angle_gamma   90.00
#
_symmetry.space_group_name_H-M   'P 1'
#
loop_
_entity.id
_entity.type
_entity.pdbx_description
1 polymer ?
#
loop_
_entity_poly.entity_id
_entity_poly.type
_entity_poly.pdbx_seq_one_letter_code
_entity_poly.pdbx_strand_id
1 'polypeptide(L)'
;SDIPILFSLQRVLLILGLFFTGLLPFVPIREQFFEIPMPSIILKLKEPHTMSRSQKFLIWLSDLLLMRKALFDHLTARGIQVYIWVLNEEQEYKRAFDLGATGVMTDYPTKLRDFLHNFSA
;
A
#
# COMPACT_ATOMS: atom_id res chain seq x y z
N SER A 1 22.68 5.72 15.27
CA SER A 1 22.02 4.45 14.90
C SER A 1 20.53 4.69 14.92
N ASP A 2 19.99 5.24 13.84
CA ASP A 2 18.55 5.54 13.75
C ASP A 2 17.84 4.29 13.23
N ILE A 3 17.05 3.67 14.09
CA ILE A 3 16.20 2.54 13.69
C ILE A 3 15.08 3.12 12.84
N PRO A 4 14.89 2.64 11.60
CA PRO A 4 13.85 3.17 10.74
C PRO A 4 12.46 2.89 11.32
N ILE A 5 11.62 3.92 11.36
CA ILE A 5 10.30 3.87 12.00
C ILE A 5 9.25 3.44 10.96
N LEU A 6 8.50 2.40 11.31
CA LEU A 6 7.36 1.89 10.56
C LEU A 6 6.13 2.79 10.80
N PHE A 7 5.30 2.93 9.77
CA PHE A 7 4.03 3.64 9.89
C PHE A 7 3.04 2.91 10.81
N SER A 8 2.49 3.64 11.80
CA SER A 8 1.31 3.18 12.53
C SER A 8 0.02 3.51 11.77
N LEU A 9 -1.04 2.74 11.98
CA LEU A 9 -2.34 2.96 11.32
C LEU A 9 -2.89 4.39 11.54
N GLN A 10 -2.67 4.96 12.73
CA GLN A 10 -3.03 6.35 13.03
C GLN A 10 -2.29 7.34 12.12
N ARG A 11 -1.00 7.11 11.87
CA ARG A 11 -0.19 7.95 10.98
C ARG A 11 -0.62 7.81 9.52
N VAL A 12 -1.01 6.61 9.09
CA VAL A 12 -1.57 6.38 7.74
C VAL A 12 -2.84 7.21 7.54
N LEU A 13 -3.78 7.18 8.50
CA LEU A 13 -5.00 7.97 8.44
C LEU A 13 -4.72 9.49 8.46
N LEU A 14 -3.73 9.92 9.25
CA LEU A 14 -3.30 11.32 9.28
C LEU A 14 -2.74 11.76 7.93
N ILE A 15 -1.90 10.94 7.29
CA ILE A 15 -1.38 11.22 5.95
C ILE A 15 -2.49 11.29 4.92
N LEU A 16 -3.45 10.37 4.97
CA LEU A 16 -4.63 10.43 4.09
C LEU A 16 -5.38 11.75 4.31
N GLY A 17 -5.67 12.12 5.56
CA GLY A 17 -6.32 13.40 5.86
C GLY A 17 -5.52 14.60 5.33
N LEU A 18 -4.20 14.60 5.50
CA LEU A 18 -3.31 15.64 4.97
C LEU A 18 -3.26 15.67 3.44
N PHE A 19 -3.31 14.49 2.80
CA PHE A 19 -3.36 14.36 1.35
C PHE A 19 -4.66 14.96 0.80
N PHE A 20 -5.81 14.60 1.39
CA PHE A 20 -7.12 15.11 0.97
C PHE A 20 -7.33 16.59 1.28
N THR A 21 -6.69 17.12 2.33
CA THR A 21 -6.71 18.56 2.64
C THR A 21 -5.66 19.35 1.87
N GLY A 22 -4.76 18.69 1.12
CA GLY A 22 -3.65 19.35 0.42
C GLY A 22 -2.56 19.92 1.34
N LEU A 23 -2.63 19.63 2.64
CA LEU A 23 -1.66 20.08 3.64
C LEU A 23 -0.45 19.14 3.79
N LEU A 24 -0.50 17.98 3.12
CA LEU A 24 0.58 17.02 3.08
C LEU A 24 1.97 17.64 2.80
N PRO A 25 2.17 18.56 1.82
CA PRO A 25 3.45 19.28 1.60
C PRO A 25 4.06 19.94 2.84
N PHE A 26 3.25 20.44 3.77
CA PHE A 26 3.69 21.30 4.87
C PHE A 26 4.04 20.54 6.15
N VAL A 27 3.71 19.25 6.24
CA VAL A 27 3.95 18.44 7.43
C VAL A 27 5.20 17.58 7.24
N PRO A 28 6.22 17.70 8.11
CA PRO A 28 7.38 16.83 8.06
C PRO A 28 6.99 15.42 8.50
N ILE A 29 7.28 14.45 7.64
CA ILE A 29 7.08 13.03 7.88
C ILE A 29 8.44 12.45 8.27
N ARG A 30 8.52 11.71 9.39
CA ARG A 30 9.77 11.13 9.89
C ARG A 30 9.88 9.63 9.59
N GLU A 31 8.76 9.02 9.24
CA GLU A 31 8.61 7.61 8.97
C GLU A 31 9.14 7.26 7.57
N GLN A 32 9.84 6.13 7.46
CA GLN A 32 10.61 5.76 6.26
C GLN A 32 9.97 4.62 5.45
N PHE A 33 9.13 3.82 6.10
CA PHE A 33 8.55 2.60 5.51
C PHE A 33 7.05 2.57 5.66
N PHE A 34 6.36 2.74 4.53
CA PHE A 34 4.91 2.70 4.43
C PHE A 34 4.46 1.32 3.99
N GLU A 35 4.14 0.48 4.98
CA GLU A 35 3.68 -0.89 4.76
C GLU A 35 2.16 -0.95 4.77
N ILE A 36 1.53 -1.36 3.67
CA ILE A 36 0.08 -1.48 3.60
C ILE A 36 -0.35 -2.84 3.06
N PRO A 37 -1.33 -3.50 3.70
CA PRO A 37 -2.00 -4.64 3.10
C PRO A 37 -2.93 -4.22 1.95
N MET A 38 -2.86 -4.85 0.78
CA MET A 38 -3.76 -4.51 -0.34
C MET A 38 -5.23 -4.82 0.04
N PRO A 39 -6.14 -3.82 0.15
CA PRO A 39 -7.52 -4.05 0.61
C PRO A 39 -8.30 -5.01 -0.29
N SER A 40 -8.02 -4.98 -1.60
CA SER A 40 -8.56 -5.94 -2.57
C SER A 40 -8.25 -7.41 -2.24
N ILE A 41 -7.10 -7.69 -1.61
CA ILE A 41 -6.72 -9.05 -1.18
C ILE A 41 -7.39 -9.41 0.15
N ILE A 42 -7.51 -8.45 1.07
CA ILE A 42 -8.29 -8.65 2.31
C ILE A 42 -9.73 -9.09 1.95
N LEU A 43 -10.30 -8.51 0.90
CA LEU A 43 -11.64 -8.87 0.42
C LEU A 43 -11.70 -10.28 -0.20
N LYS A 44 -10.61 -10.75 -0.84
CA LYS A 44 -10.50 -12.12 -1.36
C LYS A 44 -10.28 -13.16 -0.24
N LEU A 45 -9.43 -12.84 0.74
CA LEU A 45 -9.08 -13.73 1.85
C LEU A 45 -10.20 -13.88 2.87
N LYS A 46 -11.00 -12.83 3.06
CA LYS A 46 -12.09 -12.86 4.04
C LYS A 46 -13.33 -13.48 3.41
N GLU A 47 -13.71 -14.67 3.88
CA GLU A 47 -14.82 -15.42 3.33
C GLU A 47 -16.10 -14.56 3.19
N PRO A 48 -16.77 -14.60 2.01
CA PRO A 48 -17.88 -13.72 1.70
C PRO A 48 -19.09 -13.88 2.63
N HIS A 49 -19.14 -14.96 3.41
CA HIS A 49 -20.26 -15.32 4.28
C HIS A 49 -20.28 -14.59 5.64
N THR A 50 -19.20 -13.90 6.02
CA THR A 50 -19.08 -13.20 7.32
C THR A 50 -19.09 -11.67 7.22
N MET A 51 -19.14 -11.12 5.99
CA MET A 51 -18.89 -9.70 5.75
C MET A 51 -20.19 -8.87 5.73
N SER A 52 -20.33 -7.96 6.71
CA SER A 52 -21.41 -6.96 6.72
C SER A 52 -21.26 -5.96 5.55
N ARG A 53 -22.39 -5.42 5.06
CA ARG A 53 -22.40 -4.38 4.01
C ARG A 53 -21.53 -3.17 4.37
N SER A 54 -21.50 -2.78 5.64
CA SER A 54 -20.65 -1.68 6.13
C SER A 54 -19.16 -1.99 6.06
N GLN A 55 -18.76 -3.24 6.31
CA GLN A 55 -17.36 -3.66 6.21
C GLN A 55 -16.89 -3.67 4.75
N LYS A 56 -17.74 -4.14 3.82
CA LYS A 56 -17.46 -4.07 2.38
C LYS A 56 -17.29 -2.62 1.92
N PHE A 57 -18.14 -1.72 2.40
CA PHE A 57 -18.01 -0.29 2.13
C PHE A 57 -16.71 0.29 2.69
N LEU A 58 -16.33 -0.06 3.92
CA LEU A 58 -15.08 0.41 4.54
C LEU A 58 -13.85 -0.07 3.78
N ILE A 59 -13.84 -1.33 3.33
CA ILE A 59 -12.75 -1.90 2.53
C ILE A 59 -12.68 -1.20 1.17
N TRP A 60 -13.81 -1.02 0.49
CA TRP A 60 -13.87 -0.31 -0.79
C TRP A 60 -13.40 1.14 -0.66
N LEU A 61 -13.85 1.84 0.38
CA LEU A 61 -13.41 3.21 0.65
C LEU A 61 -11.91 3.24 0.93
N SER A 62 -11.40 2.30 1.72
CA SER A 62 -9.96 2.21 2.00
C SER A 62 -9.16 1.93 0.73
N ASP A 63 -9.64 1.04 -0.16
CA ASP A 63 -9.02 0.80 -1.47
C ASP A 63 -8.99 2.09 -2.30
N LEU A 64 -10.09 2.83 -2.37
CA LEU A 64 -10.18 4.09 -3.13
C LEU A 64 -9.27 5.20 -2.58
N LEU A 65 -9.13 5.29 -1.25
CA LEU A 65 -8.32 6.33 -0.60
C LEU A 65 -6.83 5.98 -0.61
N LEU A 66 -6.47 4.72 -0.32
CA LEU A 66 -5.08 4.26 -0.20
C LEU A 66 -4.45 3.95 -1.56
N MET A 67 -5.20 3.37 -2.51
CA MET A 67 -4.67 2.95 -3.82
C MET A 67 -4.64 4.08 -4.85
N ARG A 68 -4.28 5.29 -4.42
CA ARG A 68 -4.02 6.42 -5.32
C ARG A 68 -2.53 6.51 -5.63
N LYS A 69 -2.19 6.36 -6.91
CA LYS A 69 -0.81 6.53 -7.41
C LYS A 69 -0.20 7.87 -6.96
N ALA A 70 -0.97 8.95 -6.96
CA ALA A 70 -0.51 10.27 -6.50
C ALA A 70 -0.07 10.30 -5.02
N LEU A 71 -0.69 9.48 -4.16
CA LEU A 71 -0.25 9.35 -2.77
C LEU A 71 1.12 8.70 -2.72
N PHE A 72 1.31 7.61 -3.47
CA PHE A 72 2.58 6.86 -3.48
C PHE A 72 3.68 7.69 -4.12
N ASP A 73 3.42 8.32 -5.27
CA ASP A 73 4.37 9.24 -5.92
C ASP A 73 4.82 10.35 -4.95
N HIS A 74 3.90 10.91 -4.15
CA HIS A 74 4.22 11.96 -3.17
C HIS A 74 5.05 11.44 -1.99
N LEU A 75 4.79 10.22 -1.53
CA LEU A 75 5.58 9.57 -0.48
C LEU A 75 6.98 9.20 -1.00
N THR A 76 7.06 8.60 -2.18
CA THR A 76 8.31 8.21 -2.83
C THR A 76 9.17 9.42 -3.20
N ALA A 77 8.57 10.53 -3.66
CA ALA A 77 9.28 11.78 -3.90
C ALA A 77 9.95 12.36 -2.65
N ARG A 78 9.52 11.94 -1.46
CA ARG A 78 10.12 12.30 -0.16
C ARG A 78 11.13 11.30 0.36
N GLY A 79 11.42 10.25 -0.40
CA GLY A 79 12.29 9.16 0.01
C GLY A 79 11.63 8.15 0.95
N ILE A 80 10.30 8.17 1.07
CA ILE A 80 9.56 7.15 1.83
C ILE A 80 9.31 5.96 0.91
N GLN A 81 9.72 4.77 1.35
CA GLN A 81 9.54 3.55 0.58
C GLN A 81 8.17 2.94 0.89
N VAL A 82 7.42 2.60 -0.16
CA VAL A 82 6.08 2.01 -0.06
C VAL A 82 6.18 0.50 -0.31
N TYR A 83 5.83 -0.29 0.69
CA TYR A 83 5.81 -1.75 0.61
C TYR A 83 4.38 -2.27 0.70
N ILE A 84 3.99 -3.14 -0.22
CA ILE A 84 2.65 -3.75 -0.23
C ILE A 84 2.76 -5.23 0.11
N TRP A 85 1.89 -5.70 1.01
CA TRP A 85 1.85 -7.09 1.47
C TRP A 85 0.41 -7.61 1.57
N VAL A 86 0.14 -8.89 1.79
CA VAL A 86 0.87 -9.99 1.14
C VAL A 86 0.24 -10.16 -0.25
N LEU A 87 1.06 -10.14 -1.29
CA LEU A 87 0.61 -10.40 -2.67
C LEU A 87 1.03 -11.82 -3.06
N ASN A 88 0.16 -12.59 -3.70
CA ASN A 88 0.48 -13.99 -4.05
C ASN A 88 0.33 -14.30 -5.54
N GLU A 89 -0.34 -13.42 -6.30
CA GLU A 89 -0.53 -13.58 -7.74
C GLU A 89 0.19 -12.52 -8.57
N GLU A 90 0.58 -12.89 -9.80
CA GLU A 90 1.30 -11.99 -10.72
C GLU A 90 0.50 -10.73 -11.09
N GLN A 91 -0.82 -10.85 -11.21
CA GLN A 91 -1.71 -9.71 -11.46
C GLN A 91 -1.67 -8.71 -10.30
N GLU A 92 -1.49 -9.20 -9.07
CA GLU A 92 -1.41 -8.38 -7.86
C GLU A 92 -0.05 -7.69 -7.78
N TYR A 93 1.03 -8.40 -8.12
CA TYR A 93 2.37 -7.80 -8.27
C TYR A 93 2.34 -6.66 -9.28
N LYS A 94 1.80 -6.93 -10.48
CA LYS A 94 1.68 -5.91 -11.53
C LYS A 94 0.88 -4.70 -11.04
N ARG A 95 -0.27 -4.91 -10.42
CA ARG A 95 -1.09 -3.82 -9.87
C ARG A 95 -0.33 -3.01 -8.81
N ALA A 96 0.43 -3.65 -7.93
CA ALA A 96 1.21 -2.95 -6.91
C ALA A 96 2.29 -2.06 -7.53
N PHE A 97 3.05 -2.57 -8.49
CA PHE A 97 4.07 -1.79 -9.19
C PHE A 97 3.47 -0.69 -10.07
N ASP A 98 2.36 -0.95 -10.78
CA ASP A 98 1.64 0.06 -11.57
C ASP A 98 1.15 1.24 -10.70
N LEU A 99 0.80 0.97 -9.44
CA LEU A 99 0.40 1.99 -8.46
C LEU A 99 1.57 2.82 -7.92
N GLY A 100 2.82 2.42 -8.18
CA GLY A 100 4.02 3.09 -7.67
C GLY A 100 4.57 2.51 -6.37
N ALA A 101 4.26 1.24 -6.05
CA ALA A 101 4.89 0.58 -4.90
C ALA A 101 6.41 0.44 -5.13
N THR A 102 7.20 0.71 -4.08
CA THR A 102 8.65 0.52 -4.09
C THR A 102 9.02 -0.96 -3.98
N GLY A 103 8.21 -1.75 -3.27
CA GLY A 103 8.41 -3.18 -3.15
C GLY A 103 7.16 -3.95 -2.73
N VAL A 104 7.26 -5.27 -2.82
CA VAL A 104 6.17 -6.20 -2.54
C VAL A 104 6.68 -7.29 -1.60
N MET A 105 5.88 -7.67 -0.61
CA MET A 105 6.10 -8.86 0.22
C MET A 105 5.13 -9.96 -0.20
N THR A 106 5.66 -11.18 -0.38
CA THR A 106 4.92 -12.37 -0.81
C THR A 106 5.37 -13.59 -0.02
N ASP A 107 4.48 -14.57 0.13
CA ASP A 107 4.83 -15.90 0.63
C ASP A 107 5.51 -16.78 -0.43
N TYR A 108 5.49 -16.36 -1.72
CA TYR A 108 6.08 -17.10 -2.85
C TYR A 108 7.25 -16.34 -3.50
N PRO A 109 8.43 -16.28 -2.85
CA PRO A 109 9.56 -15.47 -3.32
C PRO A 109 10.05 -15.89 -4.71
N THR A 110 10.00 -17.19 -5.06
CA THR A 110 10.39 -17.68 -6.40
C THR A 110 9.50 -17.08 -7.49
N LYS A 111 8.17 -17.04 -7.28
CA LYS A 111 7.23 -16.45 -8.25
C LYS A 111 7.47 -14.96 -8.44
N LEU A 112 7.70 -14.23 -7.34
CA LEU A 112 8.00 -12.80 -7.43
C LEU A 112 9.32 -12.55 -8.16
N ARG A 113 10.35 -13.37 -7.92
CA ARG A 113 11.62 -13.26 -8.65
C ARG A 113 11.40 -13.48 -10.16
N ASP A 114 10.68 -14.51 -10.54
CA ASP A 114 10.41 -14.82 -11.95
C ASP A 114 9.57 -13.71 -12.60
N PHE A 115 8.61 -13.13 -11.87
CA PHE A 115 7.88 -11.95 -12.29
C PHE A 115 8.81 -10.74 -12.51
N LEU A 116 9.69 -10.42 -11.56
CA LEU A 116 10.63 -9.29 -11.65
C LEU A 116 11.63 -9.44 -12.80
N HIS A 117 12.03 -10.65 -13.16
CA HIS A 117 12.88 -10.89 -14.33
C HIS A 117 12.19 -10.57 -15.65
N ASN A 118 10.88 -10.82 -15.73
CA ASN A 118 10.07 -10.57 -16.92
C ASN A 118 9.43 -9.16 -16.92
N PHE A 119 9.41 -8.50 -15.77
CA PHE A 119 8.81 -7.18 -15.58
C PHE A 119 9.80 -6.09 -16.01
N SER A 120 9.59 -5.53 -17.20
CA SER A 120 10.26 -4.30 -17.62
C SER A 120 9.61 -3.11 -16.89
N ALA A 121 10.33 -2.57 -15.90
CA ALA A 121 9.96 -1.33 -15.21
C ALA A 121 9.93 -0.11 -16.15
#